data_AF-A0A7H8MYB3-F1
#
_entry.id   AF-A0A7H8MYB3-F1
#
_cell.length_a   1.000
_cell.length_b   1.000
_cell.length_c   1.000
_cell.angle_alpha   90.00
_cell.angle_beta   90.00
_cell.angle_gamma   90.00
#
_symmetry.space_group_name_H-M   'P 1'
#
loop_
_entity.id
_entity.type
_entity.pdbx_description
1 polymer ?
#
loop_
_entity_poly.entity_id
_entity_poly.type
_entity_poly.pdbx_seq_one_letter_code
_entity_poly.pdbx_strand_id
1 'polypeptide(L)'
;MSVVLGDKFRFAAEAGEPGPLCRVDLWLAGKWLTCDDNMAYVPQFRRDVLDTAAWLRSGEGSPLPFAGLSAEATHRRLMQRAGDDDESEADYQLRGRFRVLLWGPTTDNVTAYLFRVEDRLVITLSFGREEHLLSHPEDAGVVFVVEIPAEEFVGILEGIAAALDAS
;
A
#
# COMPACT_ATOMS: atom_id res chain seq x y z
N MET A 1 9.45 -10.25 -20.83
CA MET A 1 10.44 -9.30 -20.25
C MET A 1 9.77 -8.58 -19.09
N SER A 2 10.42 -8.45 -17.92
CA SER A 2 9.84 -7.71 -16.78
C SER A 2 10.24 -6.24 -16.80
N VAL A 3 9.36 -5.39 -16.27
CA VAL A 3 9.57 -3.94 -16.12
C VAL A 3 9.66 -3.62 -14.63
N VAL A 4 10.75 -2.97 -14.22
CA VAL A 4 10.94 -2.50 -12.84
C VAL A 4 10.71 -0.99 -12.79
N LEU A 5 9.90 -0.55 -11.83
CA LEU A 5 9.52 0.84 -11.62
C LEU A 5 9.76 1.22 -10.15
N GLY A 6 10.37 2.38 -9.91
CA GLY A 6 10.57 2.92 -8.56
C GLY A 6 11.81 2.40 -7.81
N ASP A 7 11.79 2.59 -6.49
CA ASP A 7 12.87 2.23 -5.55
C ASP A 7 12.33 1.29 -4.47
N LYS A 8 12.90 0.10 -4.34
CA LYS A 8 12.45 -0.93 -3.39
C LYS A 8 12.52 -0.47 -1.93
N PHE A 9 13.38 0.50 -1.60
CA PHE A 9 13.44 1.09 -0.25
C PHE A 9 12.34 2.13 0.00
N ARG A 10 11.70 2.64 -1.06
CA ARG A 10 10.55 3.55 -0.97
C ARG A 10 9.27 2.87 -1.39
N PHE A 11 9.01 2.85 -2.68
CA PHE A 11 7.98 2.06 -3.32
C PHE A 11 8.50 1.61 -4.69
N ALA A 12 8.29 0.34 -5.01
CA ALA A 12 8.61 -0.19 -6.33
C ALA A 12 7.63 -1.27 -6.75
N ALA A 13 7.57 -1.49 -8.06
CA ALA A 13 6.88 -2.61 -8.66
C ALA A 13 7.74 -3.27 -9.73
N GLU A 14 7.64 -4.58 -9.85
CA GLU A 14 8.15 -5.35 -10.97
C GLU A 14 6.98 -6.08 -11.62
N ALA A 15 6.61 -5.65 -12.82
CA ALA A 15 5.57 -6.29 -13.61
C ALA A 15 6.20 -7.32 -14.55
N GLY A 16 5.64 -8.52 -14.58
CA GLY A 16 5.99 -9.59 -15.51
C GLY A 16 5.42 -9.34 -16.91
N GLU A 17 5.30 -10.41 -17.69
CA GLU A 17 4.74 -10.31 -19.03
C GLU A 17 3.23 -10.03 -18.97
N PRO A 18 2.73 -9.06 -19.77
CA PRO A 18 1.35 -8.65 -19.69
C PRO A 18 0.42 -9.75 -20.24
N GLY A 19 -0.76 -9.86 -19.63
CA GLY A 19 -1.76 -10.88 -19.89
C GLY A 19 -2.93 -10.75 -18.92
N PRO A 20 -3.97 -11.60 -18.99
CA PRO A 20 -5.13 -11.50 -18.08
C PRO A 20 -4.74 -11.76 -16.61
N LEU A 21 -3.71 -12.57 -16.39
CA LEU A 21 -3.03 -12.79 -15.13
C LEU A 21 -1.55 -12.48 -15.35
N CYS A 22 -0.96 -11.66 -14.49
CA CYS A 22 0.42 -11.24 -14.60
C CYS A 22 1.10 -11.32 -13.23
N ARG A 23 2.38 -11.68 -13.22
CA ARG A 23 3.20 -11.56 -12.02
C ARG A 23 3.43 -10.08 -11.71
N VAL A 24 3.09 -9.64 -10.51
CA VAL A 24 3.38 -8.29 -10.00
C VAL A 24 4.05 -8.44 -8.66
N ASP A 25 5.31 -8.03 -8.58
CA ASP A 25 6.02 -7.95 -7.32
C ASP A 25 6.01 -6.51 -6.81
N LEU A 26 5.58 -6.30 -5.56
CA LEU A 26 5.49 -4.96 -4.95
C LEU A 26 6.46 -4.81 -3.78
N TRP A 27 7.12 -3.66 -3.68
CA TRP A 27 7.96 -3.32 -2.53
C TRP A 27 7.53 -2.01 -1.91
N LEU A 28 7.60 -1.94 -0.58
CA LEU A 28 7.44 -0.70 0.19
C LEU A 28 8.37 -0.74 1.41
N ALA A 29 9.09 0.34 1.69
CA ALA A 29 10.00 0.44 2.83
C ALA A 29 11.03 -0.71 2.91
N GLY A 30 11.48 -1.23 1.76
CA GLY A 30 12.40 -2.37 1.67
C GLY A 30 11.76 -3.74 1.85
N LYS A 31 10.44 -3.82 2.08
CA LYS A 31 9.70 -5.07 2.28
C LYS A 31 8.97 -5.48 1.00
N TRP A 32 9.07 -6.77 0.66
CA TRP A 32 8.34 -7.37 -0.45
C TRP A 32 6.92 -7.70 0.02
N LEU A 33 5.92 -7.07 -0.59
CA LEU A 33 4.52 -7.14 -0.13
C LEU A 33 3.81 -8.37 -0.70
N THR A 34 4.07 -8.70 -1.96
CA THR A 34 3.46 -9.82 -2.69
C THR A 34 4.26 -11.10 -2.47
N CYS A 35 4.68 -11.35 -1.23
CA CYS A 35 5.51 -12.52 -0.89
C CYS A 35 4.70 -13.81 -0.80
N ASP A 36 3.42 -13.72 -0.47
CA ASP A 36 2.51 -14.87 -0.33
C ASP A 36 1.85 -15.24 -1.66
N ASP A 37 1.48 -14.22 -2.45
CA ASP A 37 0.95 -14.34 -3.81
C ASP A 37 1.38 -13.10 -4.59
N ASN A 38 1.91 -13.31 -5.80
CA ASN A 38 2.30 -12.25 -6.72
C ASN A 38 1.58 -12.34 -8.07
N MET A 39 0.53 -13.15 -8.19
CA MET A 39 -0.27 -13.22 -9.40
C MET A 39 -1.45 -12.25 -9.33
N ALA A 40 -1.38 -11.17 -10.10
CA ALA A 40 -2.44 -10.17 -10.19
C ALA A 40 -3.40 -10.46 -11.36
N TYR A 41 -4.70 -10.43 -11.10
CA TYR A 41 -5.71 -10.31 -12.15
C TYR A 41 -5.68 -8.89 -12.73
N VAL A 42 -5.09 -8.75 -13.91
CA VAL A 42 -4.68 -7.46 -14.48
C VAL A 42 -5.83 -6.46 -14.60
N PRO A 43 -7.04 -6.83 -15.08
CA PRO A 43 -8.14 -5.87 -15.20
C PRO A 43 -8.52 -5.20 -13.88
N GLN A 44 -8.57 -5.96 -12.78
CA GLN A 44 -8.87 -5.41 -11.46
C GLN A 44 -7.68 -4.62 -10.91
N PHE A 45 -6.50 -5.24 -10.88
CA PHE A 45 -5.32 -4.63 -10.28
C PHE A 45 -4.97 -3.29 -10.95
N ARG A 46 -4.98 -3.24 -12.29
CA ARG A 46 -4.73 -2.01 -13.04
C ARG A 46 -5.75 -0.92 -12.72
N ARG A 47 -7.03 -1.28 -12.59
CA ARG A 47 -8.08 -0.33 -12.19
C ARG A 47 -7.80 0.23 -10.79
N ASP A 48 -7.53 -0.62 -9.81
CA ASP A 48 -7.33 -0.20 -8.42
C ASP A 48 -6.07 0.69 -8.28
N VAL A 49 -5.01 0.39 -9.04
CA VAL A 49 -3.80 1.23 -9.15
C VAL A 49 -4.11 2.59 -9.76
N LEU A 50 -4.88 2.64 -10.87
CA LEU A 50 -5.28 3.88 -11.52
C LEU A 50 -6.20 4.74 -10.65
N ASP A 51 -7.16 4.11 -9.95
CA ASP A 51 -8.06 4.80 -9.01
C ASP A 51 -7.25 5.43 -7.87
N THR A 52 -6.23 4.72 -7.36
CA THR A 52 -5.28 5.24 -6.36
C THR A 52 -4.49 6.44 -6.90
N ALA A 53 -3.96 6.33 -8.13
CA ALA A 53 -3.20 7.39 -8.77
C ALA A 53 -4.05 8.66 -9.03
N ALA A 54 -5.28 8.48 -9.51
CA ALA A 54 -6.22 9.57 -9.78
C ALA A 54 -6.58 10.32 -8.49
N TRP A 55 -6.85 9.60 -7.41
CA TRP A 55 -7.10 10.18 -6.08
C TRP A 55 -5.91 11.01 -5.59
N LEU A 56 -4.68 10.51 -5.71
CA LEU A 56 -3.50 11.28 -5.30
C LEU A 56 -3.26 12.53 -6.15
N ARG A 57 -3.49 12.42 -7.46
CA ARG A 57 -3.32 13.53 -8.41
C ARG A 57 -4.34 14.64 -8.18
N SER A 58 -5.55 14.34 -7.72
CA SER A 58 -6.55 15.38 -7.39
C SER A 58 -6.22 16.18 -6.13
N GLY A 59 -5.08 15.90 -5.48
CA GLY A 59 -4.69 16.58 -4.24
C GLY A 59 -5.30 15.95 -2.98
N GLU A 60 -6.05 14.86 -3.13
CA GLU A 60 -6.66 14.16 -2.00
C GLU A 60 -5.62 13.48 -1.11
N GLY A 61 -6.02 13.20 0.11
CA GLY A 61 -5.14 12.73 1.18
C GLY A 61 -5.25 13.65 2.38
N SER A 62 -5.20 13.05 3.57
CA SER A 62 -5.37 13.78 4.82
C SER A 62 -4.06 13.77 5.60
N PRO A 63 -3.75 14.85 6.34
CA PRO A 63 -2.63 14.83 7.27
C PRO A 63 -2.89 13.84 8.40
N LEU A 64 -1.86 13.59 9.22
CA LEU A 64 -1.99 12.75 10.41
C LEU A 64 -3.18 13.21 11.28
N PRO A 65 -4.11 12.31 11.64
CA PRO A 65 -5.32 12.66 12.39
C PRO A 65 -5.06 12.96 13.87
N PHE A 66 -3.90 12.60 14.40
CA PHE A 66 -3.57 12.74 15.82
C PHE A 66 -2.38 13.67 16.01
N ALA A 67 -2.65 14.85 16.56
CA ALA A 67 -1.62 15.85 16.84
C ALA A 67 -0.50 15.27 17.72
N GLY A 68 0.76 15.51 17.32
CA GLY A 68 1.95 15.10 18.07
C GLY A 68 2.33 13.63 17.96
N LEU A 69 1.53 12.79 17.29
CA LEU A 69 1.91 11.41 17.02
C LEU A 69 2.77 11.30 15.76
N SER A 70 3.73 10.38 15.79
CA SER A 70 4.43 9.92 14.59
C SER A 70 3.48 9.12 13.68
N ALA A 71 3.86 8.93 12.42
CA ALA A 71 3.10 8.07 11.50
C ALA A 71 3.02 6.63 12.02
N GLU A 72 4.10 6.13 12.62
CA GLU A 72 4.14 4.80 13.25
C GLU A 72 3.15 4.68 14.42
N ALA A 73 3.15 5.65 15.33
CA ALA A 73 2.22 5.66 16.46
C ALA A 73 0.77 5.85 16.01
N THR A 74 0.55 6.65 14.96
CA THR A 74 -0.77 6.81 14.33
C THR A 74 -1.26 5.50 13.74
N HIS A 75 -0.42 4.78 13.00
CA HIS A 75 -0.77 3.46 12.47
C HIS A 75 -1.22 2.52 13.58
N ARG A 76 -0.42 2.39 14.66
CA ARG A 76 -0.78 1.53 15.81
C ARG A 76 -2.11 1.94 16.44
N ARG A 77 -2.35 3.24 16.57
CA ARG A 77 -3.61 3.76 17.11
C ARG A 77 -4.81 3.46 16.22
N LEU A 78 -4.66 3.58 14.90
CA LEU A 78 -5.70 3.18 13.95
C LEU A 78 -5.99 1.68 14.00
N MET A 79 -4.97 0.85 14.30
CA MET A 79 -5.12 -0.60 14.40
C MET A 79 -5.61 -1.11 15.76
N GLN A 80 -5.63 -0.29 16.81
CA GLN A 80 -5.82 -0.75 18.19
C GLN A 80 -7.14 -1.53 18.44
N ARG A 81 -8.19 -1.26 17.66
CA ARG A 81 -9.51 -1.92 17.75
C ARG A 81 -9.99 -2.47 16.41
N ALA A 82 -9.09 -2.56 15.42
CA ALA A 82 -9.50 -2.88 14.06
C ALA A 82 -10.00 -4.33 13.98
N GLY A 83 -11.29 -4.52 13.64
CA GLY A 83 -11.89 -5.85 13.55
C GLY A 83 -12.33 -6.47 14.89
N ASP A 84 -12.24 -5.73 15.99
CA ASP A 84 -12.81 -6.15 17.28
C ASP A 84 -14.32 -5.90 17.31
N ASP A 85 -15.08 -6.68 18.09
CA ASP A 85 -16.53 -6.48 18.29
C ASP A 85 -16.86 -5.10 18.91
N ASP A 86 -15.87 -4.48 19.56
CA ASP A 86 -15.94 -3.14 20.17
C ASP A 86 -15.46 -2.02 19.22
N GLU A 87 -15.16 -2.29 17.94
CA GLU A 87 -14.83 -1.25 16.95
C GLU A 87 -16.06 -0.35 16.74
N SER A 88 -15.93 0.94 17.06
CA SER A 88 -17.01 1.88 16.79
C SER A 88 -17.08 2.21 15.30
N GLU A 89 -18.27 2.52 14.78
CA GLU A 89 -18.44 3.01 13.40
C GLU A 89 -17.55 4.22 13.09
N ALA A 90 -17.32 5.09 14.07
CA ALA A 90 -16.44 6.25 13.93
C ALA A 90 -14.97 5.82 13.75
N ASP A 91 -14.51 4.81 14.48
CA ASP A 91 -13.16 4.26 14.36
C ASP A 91 -12.97 3.57 13.01
N TYR A 92 -13.96 2.78 12.58
CA TYR A 92 -13.96 2.12 11.27
C TYR A 92 -13.89 3.15 10.13
N GLN A 93 -14.74 4.18 10.16
CA GLN A 93 -14.76 5.25 9.16
C GLN A 93 -13.45 6.06 9.15
N LEU A 94 -12.92 6.39 10.34
CA LEU A 94 -11.65 7.11 10.47
C LEU A 94 -10.53 6.31 9.82
N ARG A 95 -10.42 5.02 10.14
CA ARG A 95 -9.41 4.12 9.56
C ARG A 95 -9.56 3.97 8.06
N GLY A 96 -10.80 3.80 7.58
CA GLY A 96 -11.15 3.71 6.16
C GLY A 96 -10.63 4.89 5.34
N ARG A 97 -10.69 6.11 5.90
CA ARG A 97 -10.23 7.35 5.25
C ARG A 97 -8.74 7.36 4.91
N PHE A 98 -7.91 6.67 5.69
CA PHE A 98 -6.46 6.65 5.51
C PHE A 98 -5.95 5.40 4.81
N ARG A 99 -6.80 4.39 4.59
CA ARG A 99 -6.36 3.13 3.96
C ARG A 99 -5.91 3.38 2.53
N VAL A 100 -4.85 2.69 2.14
CA VAL A 100 -4.25 2.73 0.82
C VAL A 100 -3.82 1.31 0.41
N LEU A 101 -3.46 1.11 -0.86
CA LEU A 101 -3.06 -0.19 -1.41
C LEU A 101 -4.14 -1.27 -1.21
N LEU A 102 -5.41 -0.90 -1.32
CA LEU A 102 -6.53 -1.84 -1.26
C LEU A 102 -6.75 -2.47 -2.64
N TRP A 103 -5.76 -3.21 -3.13
CA TRP A 103 -5.70 -3.75 -4.50
C TRP A 103 -6.09 -5.23 -4.55
N GLY A 104 -7.04 -5.61 -3.69
CA GLY A 104 -7.55 -6.97 -3.57
C GLY A 104 -6.48 -7.98 -3.11
N PRO A 105 -6.50 -9.23 -3.62
CA PRO A 105 -5.59 -10.30 -3.21
C PRO A 105 -4.10 -10.01 -3.35
N THR A 106 -3.73 -9.00 -4.15
CA THR A 106 -2.32 -8.63 -4.38
C THR A 106 -1.70 -7.98 -3.13
N THR A 107 -2.51 -7.40 -2.24
CA THR A 107 -2.04 -6.62 -1.09
C THR A 107 -2.91 -6.81 0.16
N ASP A 108 -3.77 -7.83 0.18
CA ASP A 108 -4.64 -8.14 1.32
C ASP A 108 -3.90 -8.76 2.51
N ASN A 109 -2.63 -9.16 2.34
CA ASN A 109 -1.77 -9.63 3.42
C ASN A 109 -1.21 -8.51 4.32
N VAL A 110 -1.33 -7.26 3.86
CA VAL A 110 -0.82 -6.08 4.55
C VAL A 110 -1.93 -5.09 4.86
N THR A 111 -1.74 -4.31 5.93
CA THR A 111 -2.52 -3.09 6.16
C THR A 111 -1.61 -1.90 5.93
N ALA A 112 -2.02 -1.00 5.03
CA ALA A 112 -1.30 0.22 4.75
C ALA A 112 -2.16 1.46 4.98
N TYR A 113 -1.55 2.51 5.55
CA TYR A 113 -2.15 3.85 5.64
C TYR A 113 -1.27 4.88 4.97
N LEU A 114 -1.89 5.88 4.35
CA LEU A 114 -1.22 7.00 3.71
C LEU A 114 -1.66 8.32 4.34
N PHE A 115 -0.67 9.14 4.67
CA PHE A 115 -0.85 10.50 5.18
C PHE A 115 -0.20 11.49 4.22
N ARG A 116 -0.88 12.59 3.94
CA ARG A 116 -0.36 13.65 3.07
C ARG A 116 0.20 14.79 3.91
N VAL A 117 1.46 15.15 3.65
CA VAL A 117 2.15 16.28 4.29
C VAL A 117 2.77 17.11 3.18
N GLU A 118 2.09 18.22 2.84
CA GLU A 118 2.46 19.07 1.69
C GLU A 118 2.54 18.27 0.37
N ASP A 119 3.70 18.22 -0.26
CA ASP A 119 3.99 17.50 -1.50
C ASP A 119 4.47 16.06 -1.26
N ARG A 120 4.56 15.62 -0.01
CA ARG A 120 5.00 14.29 0.38
C ARG A 120 3.88 13.42 0.89
N LEU A 121 4.09 12.12 0.72
CA LEU A 121 3.24 11.06 1.25
C LEU A 121 4.06 10.30 2.28
N VAL A 122 3.47 10.08 3.45
CA VAL A 122 4.00 9.18 4.47
C VAL A 122 3.14 7.93 4.43
N ILE A 123 3.72 6.82 4.00
CA ILE A 123 3.04 5.52 3.90
C ILE A 123 3.53 4.65 5.04
N THR A 124 2.58 4.05 5.76
CA THR A 124 2.86 3.07 6.83
C THR A 124 2.31 1.71 6.44
N LEU A 125 2.95 0.65 6.93
CA LEU A 125 2.63 -0.73 6.59
C LEU A 125 2.84 -1.66 7.78
N SER A 126 1.96 -2.64 7.94
CA SER A 126 2.18 -3.80 8.80
C SER A 126 1.67 -5.08 8.12
N PHE A 127 2.36 -6.19 8.33
CA PHE A 127 1.87 -7.52 7.90
C PHE A 127 0.85 -8.06 8.90
N GLY A 128 -0.23 -8.65 8.39
CA GLY A 128 -1.32 -9.18 9.21
C GLY A 128 -1.59 -10.68 9.05
N ARG A 129 -1.05 -11.33 8.02
CA ARG A 129 -1.25 -12.77 7.80
C ARG A 129 -0.40 -13.61 8.75
N GLU A 130 -1.04 -14.53 9.46
CA GLU A 130 -0.37 -15.44 10.39
C GLU A 130 0.75 -16.25 9.72
N GLU A 131 0.50 -16.78 8.52
CA GLU A 131 1.49 -17.58 7.77
C GLU A 131 2.77 -16.77 7.43
N HIS A 132 2.60 -15.50 7.03
CA HIS A 132 3.73 -14.59 6.83
C HIS A 132 4.52 -14.40 8.12
N LEU A 133 3.82 -14.13 9.23
CA LEU A 133 4.45 -13.86 10.53
C LEU A 133 5.11 -15.09 11.15
N LEU A 134 4.68 -16.31 10.81
CA LEU A 134 5.38 -17.53 11.19
C LEU A 134 6.71 -17.68 10.46
N SER A 135 6.77 -17.26 9.19
CA SER A 135 7.97 -17.34 8.36
C SER A 135 8.93 -16.15 8.56
N HIS A 136 8.38 -14.99 8.93
CA HIS A 136 9.09 -13.72 9.16
C HIS A 136 8.72 -13.15 10.55
N PRO A 137 9.14 -13.80 11.65
CA PRO A 137 8.79 -13.36 13.00
C PRO A 137 9.32 -11.95 13.33
N GLU A 138 10.36 -11.48 12.63
CA GLU A 138 10.87 -10.12 12.76
C GLU A 138 9.89 -9.03 12.30
N ASP A 139 8.88 -9.38 11.49
CA ASP A 139 7.85 -8.44 11.01
C ASP A 139 6.66 -8.32 11.98
N ALA A 140 6.58 -9.19 13.00
CA ALA A 140 5.47 -9.23 13.95
C ALA A 140 5.38 -7.95 14.77
N GLY A 141 4.25 -7.23 14.64
CA GLY A 141 3.99 -5.97 15.36
C GLY A 141 4.84 -4.78 14.91
N VAL A 142 5.65 -4.95 13.86
CA VAL A 142 6.47 -3.89 13.29
C VAL A 142 5.61 -3.06 12.34
N VAL A 143 5.75 -1.74 12.45
CA VAL A 143 5.17 -0.79 11.50
C VAL A 143 6.32 -0.22 10.69
N PHE A 144 6.33 -0.51 9.39
CA PHE A 144 7.26 0.09 8.45
C PHE A 144 6.73 1.44 8.00
N VAL A 145 7.62 2.41 7.85
CA VAL A 145 7.28 3.79 7.47
C VAL A 145 8.19 4.22 6.34
N VAL A 146 7.62 4.86 5.33
CA VAL A 146 8.38 5.49 4.26
C VAL A 146 7.80 6.83 3.85
N GLU A 147 8.68 7.75 3.50
CA GLU A 147 8.33 9.00 2.84
C GLU A 147 8.63 8.91 1.35
N ILE A 148 7.69 9.38 0.53
CA ILE A 148 7.85 9.45 -0.92
C ILE A 148 7.18 10.73 -1.44
N PRO A 149 7.80 11.48 -2.36
CA PRO A 149 7.12 12.58 -3.05
C PRO A 149 5.84 12.09 -3.72
N ALA A 150 4.76 12.87 -3.65
CA ALA A 150 3.48 12.48 -4.22
C ALA A 150 3.56 12.27 -5.74
N GLU A 151 4.32 13.11 -6.43
CA GLU A 151 4.57 13.00 -7.86
C GLU A 151 5.34 11.71 -8.22
N GLU A 152 6.36 11.37 -7.43
CA GLU A 152 7.14 10.13 -7.60
C GLU A 152 6.24 8.90 -7.46
N PHE A 153 5.42 8.84 -6.41
CA PHE A 153 4.51 7.72 -6.19
C PHE A 153 3.46 7.60 -7.30
N VAL A 154 2.82 8.72 -7.69
CA VAL A 154 1.87 8.74 -8.82
C VAL A 154 2.51 8.27 -10.11
N GLY A 155 3.72 8.74 -10.44
CA GLY A 155 4.44 8.32 -11.64
C GLY A 155 4.72 6.82 -11.67
N ILE A 156 5.03 6.21 -10.51
CA ILE A 156 5.20 4.75 -10.42
C ILE A 156 3.87 4.04 -10.67
N LEU A 157 2.76 4.47 -10.04
CA LEU A 157 1.44 3.87 -10.24
C LEU A 157 0.99 3.91 -11.71
N GLU A 158 1.18 5.04 -12.37
CA GLU A 158 0.87 5.18 -13.80
C GLU A 158 1.77 4.32 -14.68
N GLY A 159 3.05 4.22 -14.33
CA GLY A 159 4.00 3.32 -14.98
C GLY A 159 3.56 1.85 -14.88
N ILE A 160 3.06 1.42 -13.71
CA ILE A 160 2.55 0.07 -13.50
C ILE A 160 1.36 -0.17 -14.44
N ALA A 161 0.39 0.75 -14.44
CA ALA A 161 -0.79 0.63 -15.27
C ALA A 161 -0.45 0.58 -16.77
N ALA A 162 0.54 1.35 -17.21
CA ALA A 162 1.03 1.33 -18.60
C ALA A 162 1.75 0.03 -18.96
N ALA A 163 2.60 -0.49 -18.07
CA ALA A 163 3.31 -1.75 -18.28
C ALA A 163 2.34 -2.95 -18.41
N LEU A 164 1.21 -2.90 -17.70
CA LEU A 164 0.18 -3.93 -17.75
C LEU A 164 -0.79 -3.80 -18.94
N ASP A 165 -0.83 -2.65 -19.61
CA ASP A 165 -1.73 -2.37 -20.75
C ASP A 165 -1.17 -2.85 -22.09
N ALA A 166 0.14 -3.12 -22.17
CA ALA A 166 0.87 -3.38 -23.41
C ALA A 166 0.61 -4.78 -24.04
N SER A 167 -0.63 -5.29 -23.93
CA SER A 167 -1.08 -6.58 -24.52
C SER A 167 -1.68 -6.40 -25.90
#